data_AF-A0A2D4JJ01-F1
#
_entry.id   AF-A0A2D4JJ01-F1
#
_cell.length_a   1.000
_cell.length_b   1.000
_cell.length_c   1.000
_cell.angle_alpha   90.00
_cell.angle_beta   90.00
_cell.angle_gamma   90.00
#
_symmetry.space_group_name_H-M   'P 1'
#
loop_
_entity.id
_entity.type
_entity.pdbx_description
1 polymer ?
#
loop_
_entity_poly.entity_id
_entity_poly.type
_entity_poly.pdbx_seq_one_letter_code
_entity_poly.pdbx_strand_id
1 'polypeptide(L)'
;AVIGQYAAYGAHVREELQKGQDYFTKTPTFAGVLVHLDNLRWEGVPFILTSGKVLDERASYVRVLFRNQAHCVQTESAWEAEHSHCKPKQIIFSIGGGELDSPAILV
;
A
#
# COMPACT_ATOMS: atom_id res chain seq x y z
N ALA A 1 8.34 -8.04 8.18
CA ALA A 1 8.42 -6.82 7.38
C ALA A 1 9.20 -7.10 6.11
N VAL A 2 8.89 -6.42 5.01
CA VAL A 2 9.65 -6.41 3.76
C VAL A 2 10.28 -5.04 3.61
N ILE A 3 11.57 -4.98 3.29
CA ILE A 3 12.28 -3.73 3.04
C ILE A 3 12.90 -3.78 1.64
N GLY A 4 13.02 -2.61 1.01
CA GLY A 4 13.60 -2.48 -0.31
C GLY A 4 14.41 -1.20 -0.44
N GLN A 5 15.30 -1.17 -1.41
CA GLN A 5 16.07 0.00 -1.81
C GLN A 5 15.97 0.12 -3.34
N TYR A 6 15.60 1.29 -3.85
CA TYR A 6 15.54 1.48 -5.30
C TYR A 6 16.96 1.45 -5.90
N ALA A 7 17.08 0.93 -7.13
CA ALA A 7 18.37 0.54 -7.71
C ALA A 7 19.41 1.67 -7.77
N ALA A 8 18.97 2.90 -8.07
CA ALA A 8 19.85 4.07 -8.20
C ALA A 8 20.27 4.70 -6.85
N TYR A 9 19.70 4.29 -5.71
CA TYR A 9 19.91 4.99 -4.43
C TYR A 9 21.38 5.05 -4.00
N GLY A 10 22.12 3.95 -4.18
CA GLY A 10 23.55 3.93 -3.86
C GLY A 10 24.36 4.94 -4.65
N ALA A 11 23.99 5.20 -5.91
CA ALA A 11 24.65 6.23 -6.73
C ALA A 11 24.32 7.64 -6.22
N HIS A 12 23.04 7.93 -5.95
CA HIS A 12 22.62 9.24 -5.42
C HIS A 12 23.31 9.56 -4.10
N VAL A 13 23.38 8.61 -3.15
CA VAL A 13 24.04 8.83 -1.86
C VAL A 13 25.54 9.10 -2.04
N ARG A 14 26.20 8.43 -3.00
CA ARG A 14 27.63 8.69 -3.27
C ARG A 14 27.85 10.11 -3.79
N GLU A 15 26.99 10.57 -4.70
CA GLU A 15 27.05 11.92 -5.25
C GLU A 15 26.76 12.98 -4.17
N GLU A 16 25.62 12.86 -3.48
CA GLU A 16 25.19 13.82 -2.46
C GLU A 16 26.18 13.94 -1.29
N LEU A 17 26.77 12.82 -0.85
CA LEU A 17 27.68 12.78 0.30
C LEU A 17 29.17 12.76 -0.10
N GLN A 18 29.49 12.94 -1.39
CA GLN A 18 30.85 12.94 -1.93
C GLN A 18 31.67 11.70 -1.49
N LYS A 19 31.08 10.51 -1.61
CA LYS A 19 31.71 9.24 -1.21
C LYS A 19 32.41 8.55 -2.38
N GLY A 20 33.44 7.77 -2.07
CA GLY A 20 34.16 6.95 -3.05
C GLY A 20 33.31 5.81 -3.64
N GLN A 21 33.79 5.20 -4.72
CA GLN A 21 33.04 4.13 -5.43
C GLN A 21 32.78 2.90 -4.56
N ASP A 22 33.67 2.61 -3.60
CA ASP A 22 33.54 1.48 -2.68
C ASP A 22 32.47 1.70 -1.59
N TYR A 23 31.87 2.89 -1.54
CA TYR A 23 30.82 3.18 -0.57
C TYR A 23 29.51 2.48 -0.95
N PHE A 24 29.04 1.65 -0.02
CA PHE A 24 27.80 0.91 -0.11
C PHE A 24 26.88 1.22 1.07
N THR A 25 25.58 1.38 0.81
CA THR A 25 24.57 1.67 1.82
C THR A 25 23.42 0.67 1.75
N LYS A 26 22.96 0.22 2.92
CA LYS A 26 21.80 -0.67 3.08
C LYS A 26 20.54 0.06 3.54
N THR A 27 20.54 1.40 3.54
CA THR A 27 19.39 2.19 3.98
C THR A 27 18.16 1.88 3.12
N PRO A 28 17.07 1.36 3.69
CA PRO A 28 15.88 1.05 2.91
C PRO A 28 15.18 2.33 2.46
N THR A 29 14.70 2.34 1.23
CA THR A 29 13.87 3.42 0.65
C THR A 29 12.42 3.00 0.46
N PHE A 30 12.08 1.76 0.82
CA PHE A 30 10.74 1.21 0.89
C PHE A 30 10.62 0.28 2.10
N ALA A 31 9.45 0.29 2.75
CA ALA A 31 9.10 -0.69 3.75
C ALA A 31 7.61 -1.06 3.66
N GLY A 32 7.34 -2.36 3.78
CA GLY A 32 6.01 -2.94 3.98
C GLY A 32 5.97 -3.73 5.29
N VAL A 33 5.07 -3.37 6.19
CA VAL A 33 4.95 -3.95 7.52
C VAL A 33 3.53 -4.42 7.76
N LEU A 34 3.39 -5.64 8.29
CA LEU A 34 2.12 -6.15 8.80
C LEU A 34 2.15 -6.04 10.33
N VAL A 35 1.16 -5.36 10.89
CA VAL A 35 1.00 -5.13 12.32
C VAL A 35 -0.30 -5.77 12.78
N HIS A 36 -0.25 -6.41 13.95
CA HIS A 36 -1.44 -6.86 14.67
C HIS A 36 -1.60 -6.02 15.92
N LEU A 37 -2.84 -5.63 16.22
CA LEU A 37 -3.17 -4.91 17.43
C LEU A 37 -3.78 -5.88 18.43
N ASP A 38 -3.12 -6.05 19.57
CA ASP A 38 -3.56 -6.96 20.62
C ASP A 38 -4.68 -6.33 21.46
N ASN A 39 -5.88 -6.34 20.91
CA ASN A 39 -7.12 -6.03 21.62
C ASN A 39 -8.32 -6.68 20.93
N LEU A 40 -9.40 -6.85 21.70
CA LEU A 40 -10.63 -7.50 21.25
C LEU A 40 -11.23 -6.89 19.98
N ARG A 41 -11.09 -5.58 19.77
CA ARG A 41 -11.67 -4.90 18.61
C ARG A 41 -10.98 -5.30 17.29
N TRP A 42 -9.69 -5.61 17.33
CA TRP A 42 -8.86 -5.85 16.14
C TRP A 42 -8.29 -7.26 16.08
N GLU A 43 -8.81 -8.18 16.88
CA GLU A 43 -8.40 -9.57 16.87
C GLU A 43 -8.54 -10.18 15.45
N GLY A 44 -7.44 -10.72 14.94
CA GLY A 44 -7.38 -11.31 13.60
C GLY A 44 -7.51 -10.31 12.44
N VAL A 45 -7.38 -9.00 12.67
CA VAL A 45 -7.37 -7.97 11.61
C VAL A 45 -5.94 -7.47 11.37
N PRO A 46 -5.32 -7.76 10.22
CA PRO A 46 -3.98 -7.27 9.92
C PRO A 46 -4.01 -5.81 9.44
N PHE A 47 -3.09 -5.00 9.97
CA PHE A 47 -2.83 -3.64 9.50
C PHE A 47 -1.59 -3.65 8.62
N ILE A 48 -1.76 -3.38 7.33
CA ILE A 48 -0.65 -3.29 6.37
C ILE A 48 -0.25 -1.83 6.23
N LEU A 49 1.01 -1.53 6.54
CA LEU A 49 1.62 -0.22 6.41
C LEU A 49 2.68 -0.29 5.31
N THR A 50 2.56 0.55 4.29
CA THR A 50 3.53 0.63 3.19
C THR A 50 3.92 2.08 2.94
N SER A 51 5.22 2.31 2.74
CA SER A 51 5.73 3.63 2.35
C SER A 51 7.04 3.46 1.58
N GLY A 52 7.29 4.34 0.62
CA GLY A 52 8.54 4.33 -0.13
C GLY A 52 8.77 5.56 -0.99
N LYS A 53 9.91 5.56 -1.68
CA LYS A 53 10.33 6.57 -2.66
C LYS A 53 10.54 5.92 -4.02
N VAL A 54 10.41 6.73 -5.09
CA VAL A 54 10.53 6.29 -6.49
C VAL A 54 9.53 5.15 -6.77
N LEU A 55 8.28 5.40 -6.37
CA LEU A 55 7.15 4.56 -6.71
C LEU A 55 6.46 5.11 -7.97
N ASP A 56 5.51 4.36 -8.49
CA ASP A 56 4.68 4.70 -9.64
C ASP A 56 3.84 5.97 -9.44
N GLU A 57 3.33 6.18 -8.22
CA GLU A 57 2.54 7.35 -7.87
C GLU A 57 2.96 8.00 -6.54
N ARG A 58 2.73 9.31 -6.46
CA ARG A 58 2.73 10.03 -5.18
C ARG A 58 1.32 9.89 -4.60
N ALA A 59 1.12 8.96 -3.69
CA ALA A 59 -0.15 8.77 -3.01
C ALA A 59 0.00 8.61 -1.49
N SER A 60 -1.01 9.06 -0.76
CA SER A 60 -1.17 8.86 0.67
C SER A 60 -2.66 8.66 0.95
N TYR A 61 -3.02 7.45 1.36
CA TYR A 61 -4.39 7.08 1.66
C TYR A 61 -4.45 6.04 2.77
N VAL A 62 -5.63 5.91 3.38
CA VAL A 62 -5.98 4.80 4.27
C VAL A 62 -7.11 4.02 3.62
N ARG A 63 -6.93 2.71 3.48
CA ARG A 63 -7.93 1.81 2.88
C ARG A 63 -8.42 0.81 3.92
N VAL A 64 -9.72 0.80 4.16
CA VAL A 64 -10.39 -0.21 5.00
C VAL A 64 -11.11 -1.18 4.10
N LEU A 65 -10.69 -2.45 4.11
CA LEU A 65 -11.32 -3.52 3.34
C LEU A 65 -12.23 -4.34 4.25
N PHE A 66 -13.51 -4.43 3.90
CA PHE A 66 -14.49 -5.21 4.65
C PHE A 66 -14.44 -6.69 4.24
N ARG A 67 -14.72 -7.58 5.20
CA ARG A 67 -14.92 -8.99 4.90
C ARG A 67 -16.11 -9.15 3.96
N ASN A 68 -15.97 -9.99 2.95
CA ASN A 68 -17.08 -10.32 2.06
C ASN A 68 -18.01 -11.32 2.76
N GLN A 69 -19.08 -10.82 3.40
CA GLN A 69 -20.05 -11.65 4.12
C GLN A 69 -21.21 -12.15 3.24
N ALA A 70 -21.23 -11.79 1.95
CA ALA A 70 -22.22 -12.31 1.02
C ALA A 70 -21.80 -13.70 0.54
N HIS A 71 -22.63 -14.71 0.76
CA HIS A 71 -22.53 -15.97 0.02
C HIS A 71 -22.83 -15.69 -1.45
N CYS A 72 -21.76 -15.51 -2.22
CA CYS A 72 -21.84 -15.27 -3.65
C CYS A 72 -22.11 -16.58 -4.37
N VAL A 73 -23.37 -16.81 -4.74
CA VAL A 73 -23.73 -17.90 -5.66
C VAL A 73 -23.17 -17.51 -7.03
N GLN A 74 -22.10 -18.19 -7.45
CA GLN A 74 -21.53 -17.98 -8.78
C GLN A 74 -22.46 -18.62 -9.80
N THR A 75 -23.23 -17.80 -10.53
CA THR A 75 -23.99 -18.25 -11.70
C THR A 75 -23.05 -18.22 -12.91
N GLU A 76 -23.06 -19.26 -13.75
CA GLU A 76 -22.18 -19.42 -14.93
C GLU A 76 -22.20 -18.26 -15.94
N SER A 77 -23.12 -17.30 -15.84
CA SER A 77 -23.17 -16.10 -16.67
C SER A 77 -22.32 -14.92 -16.17
N ALA A 78 -21.55 -15.08 -15.09
CA ALA A 78 -20.82 -14.00 -14.41
C ALA A 78 -19.28 -14.08 -14.56
N TRP A 79 -18.77 -14.46 -15.74
CA TRP A 79 -17.33 -14.43 -16.05
C TRP A 79 -16.78 -13.00 -16.22
N GLU A 80 -17.65 -11.99 -16.22
CA GLU A 80 -17.25 -10.59 -16.15
C GLU A 80 -17.03 -10.20 -14.69
N ALA A 81 -15.79 -10.37 -14.21
CA ALA A 81 -15.35 -9.96 -12.87
C ALA A 81 -15.67 -8.47 -12.57
N GLU A 82 -15.86 -7.66 -13.61
CA GLU A 82 -16.15 -6.24 -13.50
C GLU A 82 -17.58 -5.94 -13.03
N HIS A 83 -18.57 -6.77 -13.41
CA HIS A 83 -19.99 -6.64 -13.09
C HIS A 83 -20.46 -7.52 -11.92
N SER A 84 -19.54 -8.25 -11.28
CA SER A 84 -19.88 -9.08 -10.13
C SER A 84 -20.25 -8.21 -8.92
N HIS A 85 -21.47 -8.37 -8.41
CA HIS A 85 -21.96 -7.76 -7.16
C HIS A 85 -21.20 -8.23 -5.89
N CYS A 86 -20.16 -9.04 -6.06
CA CYS A 86 -19.44 -9.73 -5.00
C CYS A 86 -18.03 -9.18 -4.74
N LYS A 87 -17.70 -8.00 -5.25
CA LYS A 87 -16.43 -7.34 -4.90
C LYS A 87 -16.43 -6.97 -3.41
N PRO A 88 -15.30 -7.16 -2.68
CA PRO A 88 -15.18 -6.72 -1.31
C PRO A 88 -15.47 -5.22 -1.19
N LYS A 89 -16.32 -4.86 -0.22
CA LYS A 89 -16.60 -3.44 0.08
C LYS A 89 -15.36 -2.80 0.68
N GLN A 90 -15.16 -1.52 0.40
CA GLN A 90 -14.03 -0.76 0.90
C GLN A 90 -14.41 0.68 1.18
N ILE A 91 -13.67 1.31 2.09
CA ILE A 91 -13.66 2.76 2.26
C ILE A 91 -12.22 3.22 2.05
N ILE A 92 -12.04 4.24 1.20
CA ILE A 92 -10.73 4.85 0.95
C ILE A 92 -10.78 6.29 1.42
N PHE A 93 -9.89 6.62 2.35
CA PHE A 93 -9.62 7.98 2.79
C PHE A 93 -8.38 8.48 2.06
N SER A 94 -8.54 9.35 1.08
CA SER A 94 -7.41 10.01 0.43
C SER A 94 -6.91 11.14 1.33
N ILE A 95 -5.60 11.17 1.63
CA ILE A 95 -4.98 12.17 2.50
C ILE A 95 -4.18 13.18 1.67
N GLY A 96 -3.44 12.73 0.65
CA GLY A 96 -2.75 13.63 -0.27
C GLY A 96 -1.82 12.94 -1.25
N GLY A 97 -1.61 13.57 -2.41
CA GLY A 97 -0.94 12.92 -3.54
C GLY A 97 -1.92 12.03 -4.30
N GLY A 98 -2.11 12.35 -5.57
CA GLY A 98 -3.22 11.89 -6.43
C GLY A 98 -3.97 13.10 -7.01
N GLU A 99 -4.93 12.89 -7.91
CA GLU A 99 -5.74 13.95 -8.57
C GLU A 99 -6.67 14.74 -7.62
N LEU A 100 -6.59 14.49 -6.31
CA LEU A 100 -7.45 15.10 -5.30
C LEU A 100 -6.66 16.17 -4.53
N ASP A 101 -7.03 17.44 -4.75
CA ASP A 101 -6.47 18.61 -4.04
C ASP A 101 -6.94 18.73 -2.57
N SER A 102 -7.86 17.85 -2.13
CA SER A 102 -8.37 17.82 -0.75
C SER A 102 -8.70 16.39 -0.31
N PRO A 103 -8.70 16.09 1.00
CA PRO A 103 -9.08 14.79 1.49
C PRO A 103 -10.52 14.42 1.09
N ALA A 104 -10.71 13.24 0.53
CA ALA A 104 -12.01 12.75 0.07
C ALA A 104 -12.24 11.30 0.52
N ILE A 105 -13.51 10.96 0.72
CA ILE A 105 -13.97 9.59 0.98
C ILE A 105 -14.57 9.07 -0.32
N LEU A 106 -14.00 7.99 -0.85
CA LEU A 106 -14.57 7.25 -1.98
C LEU A 106 -15.21 5.97 -1.43
N VAL A 107 -16.50 5.79 -1.72
CA VAL A 107 -17.34 4.67 -1.25
C VAL A 107 -17.71 3.79 -2.44
#